data_AF-A0A0N4T4B5-F1
#
_entry.id   AF-A0A0N4T4B5-F1
#
_cell.length_a   1.000
_cell.length_b   1.000
_cell.length_c   1.000
_cell.angle_alpha   90.00
_cell.angle_beta   90.00
_cell.angle_gamma   90.00
#
_symmetry.space_group_name_H-M   'P 1'
#
loop_
_entity.id
_entity.type
_entity.pdbx_description
1 polymer ?
#
loop_
_entity_poly.entity_id
_entity_poly.type
_entity_poly.pdbx_seq_one_letter_code
_entity_poly.pdbx_strand_id
1 'polypeptide(L)'
;MRTCIFEFQLEVPSQKAASNSYIGESCRLDKKDVLLHRAVSKLSLWEIAEWFILKDEILDRSIYGIVVKRLLKASHEFDLTDREKKGILQRCIKQCFHGVFMQRSGVDLKILKTVLKLQRELDVTAYQQFMWLCMLPNALKEKWALLASVIPALKLDEIYISENILMSVLWRAQARHSSGSVTSDCLLAWFVNDSNDRQSCARFLANCLISSNRMRRLNSSRFWLAKLNTNIKSKLIMKETAEIILQMISTENRSFEQTNEGYCLTEEEMCGLLYMDYFYNPEREELVWMRYDRLLYGWISVQKFFIRALENNEIDLMSSCLTSYHSLLRLNALELLNRLMNKKLFDWSRQLGSVKSFVLQNLDTADANFGDALIHLVHISNAKTRKRLEIALLEELEKIWNDRNRSCQTIFILELLKQCGFDRWLADSQLMDSIFSSDITEIR
;
A
#
# COMPACT_ATOMS: atom_id res chain seq x y z
N MET A 1 42.32 -14.73 10.53
CA MET A 1 41.06 -14.34 9.88
C MET A 1 41.21 -12.91 9.38
N ARG A 2 41.40 -12.71 8.07
CA ARG A 2 41.45 -11.38 7.44
C ARG A 2 40.11 -11.12 6.77
N THR A 3 39.36 -10.16 7.31
CA THR A 3 38.12 -9.62 6.75
C THR A 3 38.47 -8.81 5.49
N CYS A 4 38.11 -9.29 4.31
CA CYS A 4 38.09 -8.46 3.10
C CYS A 4 36.73 -7.76 3.03
N ILE A 5 36.70 -6.52 3.51
CA ILE A 5 35.62 -5.58 3.30
C ILE A 5 35.83 -5.01 1.89
N PHE A 6 35.00 -5.41 0.92
CA PHE A 6 34.92 -4.69 -0.36
C PHE A 6 34.03 -3.47 -0.16
N GLU A 7 34.64 -2.30 -0.11
CA GLU A 7 33.95 -1.01 -0.13
C GLU A 7 33.24 -0.81 -1.48
N PHE A 8 31.91 -0.74 -1.44
CA PHE A 8 31.11 -0.14 -2.51
C PHE A 8 30.65 1.24 -2.05
N GLN A 9 31.43 2.28 -2.37
CA GLN A 9 30.94 3.65 -2.31
C GLN A 9 30.25 3.97 -3.64
N LEU A 10 28.92 3.90 -3.63
CA LEU A 10 28.08 4.53 -4.67
C LEU A 10 27.90 6.00 -4.24
N GLU A 11 28.67 6.91 -4.82
CA GLU A 11 28.40 8.34 -4.70
C GLU A 11 27.10 8.67 -5.44
N VAL A 12 26.05 8.99 -4.67
CA VAL A 12 24.78 9.49 -5.20
C VAL A 12 24.81 11.03 -5.09
N PRO A 13 24.72 11.79 -6.19
CA PRO A 13 24.63 13.24 -6.10
C PRO A 13 23.32 13.64 -5.42
N SER A 14 23.40 14.50 -4.40
CA SER A 14 22.25 15.05 -3.67
C SER A 14 21.30 15.80 -4.61
N GLN A 15 20.03 15.41 -4.65
CA GLN A 15 18.96 16.12 -5.36
C GLN A 15 18.53 17.35 -4.54
N LYS A 16 18.86 18.56 -5.02
CA LYS A 16 18.20 19.80 -4.59
C LYS A 16 17.02 20.13 -5.51
N ALA A 17 16.00 20.71 -4.87
CA ALA A 17 14.68 21.00 -5.39
C ALA A 17 14.63 21.94 -6.61
N ALA A 18 13.53 21.79 -7.35
CA ALA A 18 13.21 22.36 -8.65
C ALA A 18 13.14 23.89 -8.74
N SER A 19 13.36 24.39 -9.96
CA SER A 19 12.63 25.56 -10.47
C SER A 19 12.24 25.33 -11.94
N ASN A 20 10.98 25.64 -12.23
CA ASN A 20 10.30 25.47 -13.52
C ASN A 20 10.95 26.31 -14.62
N SER A 21 11.14 25.71 -15.81
CA SER A 21 10.82 26.36 -17.07
C SER A 21 10.48 25.31 -18.13
N TYR A 22 9.25 25.39 -18.64
CA TYR A 22 8.79 24.68 -19.83
C TYR A 22 9.43 25.35 -21.05
N ILE A 23 10.17 24.61 -21.86
CA ILE A 23 10.20 24.77 -23.33
C ILE A 23 10.30 23.36 -23.93
N GLY A 24 9.36 23.03 -24.80
CA GLY A 24 9.32 21.75 -25.49
C GLY A 24 10.50 21.60 -26.44
N GLU A 25 11.27 20.52 -26.27
CA GLU A 25 12.13 20.01 -27.32
C GLU A 25 11.65 18.61 -27.70
N SER A 26 11.09 18.54 -28.90
CA SER A 26 10.80 17.30 -29.60
C SER A 26 12.04 16.42 -29.65
N CYS A 27 11.87 15.13 -29.39
CA CYS A 27 12.80 14.04 -29.73
C CYS A 27 13.42 14.23 -31.13
N ARG A 28 14.59 14.86 -31.20
CA ARG A 28 15.51 14.75 -32.34
C ARG A 28 16.63 13.82 -31.89
N LEU A 29 16.56 12.56 -32.32
CA LEU A 29 17.71 11.66 -32.28
C LEU A 29 18.84 12.34 -33.07
N ASP A 30 19.97 12.57 -32.42
CA ASP A 30 21.08 13.28 -33.05
C ASP A 30 21.62 12.42 -34.21
N LYS A 31 21.97 13.03 -35.35
CA LYS A 31 22.43 12.26 -36.55
C LYS A 31 23.62 11.36 -36.25
N LYS A 32 24.41 11.69 -35.21
CA LYS A 32 25.53 10.91 -34.69
C LYS A 32 25.08 9.61 -34.01
N ASP A 33 23.99 9.62 -33.27
CA ASP A 33 23.47 8.44 -32.56
C ASP A 33 22.91 7.41 -33.53
N VAL A 34 22.28 7.86 -34.63
CA VAL A 34 21.80 6.99 -35.71
C VAL A 34 22.96 6.30 -36.45
N LEU A 35 24.07 7.01 -36.65
CA LEU A 35 25.29 6.46 -37.26
C LEU A 35 25.98 5.47 -36.33
N LEU A 36 26.08 5.80 -35.03
CA LEU A 36 26.64 4.91 -34.01
C LEU A 36 25.81 3.64 -33.85
N HIS A 37 24.48 3.75 -33.80
CA HIS A 37 23.58 2.60 -33.76
C HIS A 37 23.77 1.67 -34.96
N ARG A 38 23.86 2.23 -36.19
CA ARG A 38 24.13 1.43 -37.40
C ARG A 38 25.51 0.78 -37.37
N ALA A 39 26.53 1.48 -36.88
CA ALA A 39 27.89 0.94 -36.76
C ALA A 39 27.93 -0.23 -35.75
N VAL A 40 27.42 -0.03 -34.53
CA VAL A 40 27.40 -1.05 -33.48
C VAL A 40 26.58 -2.28 -33.90
N SER A 41 25.52 -2.11 -34.67
CA SER A 41 24.70 -3.24 -35.14
C SER A 41 25.45 -4.21 -36.06
N LYS A 42 26.51 -3.75 -36.74
CA LYS A 42 27.31 -4.51 -37.71
C LYS A 42 28.55 -5.18 -37.09
N LEU A 43 28.95 -4.79 -35.88
CA LEU A 43 30.11 -5.35 -35.20
C LEU A 43 29.84 -6.80 -34.73
N SER A 44 30.89 -7.62 -34.72
CA SER A 44 30.88 -8.93 -34.07
C SER A 44 30.78 -8.78 -32.55
N LEU A 45 30.47 -9.88 -31.84
CA LEU A 45 30.34 -9.83 -30.38
C LEU A 45 31.63 -9.36 -29.69
N TRP A 46 32.80 -9.83 -30.15
CA TRP A 46 34.08 -9.49 -29.54
C TRP A 46 34.44 -8.03 -29.74
N GLU A 47 34.23 -7.50 -30.95
CA GLU A 47 34.42 -6.09 -31.24
C GLU A 47 33.47 -5.21 -30.42
N ILE A 48 32.21 -5.66 -30.23
CA ILE A 48 31.26 -4.97 -29.35
C ILE A 48 31.74 -5.03 -27.90
N ALA A 49 32.19 -6.19 -27.42
CA ALA A 49 32.60 -6.38 -26.04
C ALA A 49 33.83 -5.54 -25.69
N GLU A 50 34.87 -5.56 -26.53
CA GLU A 50 36.08 -4.75 -26.37
C GLU A 50 35.75 -3.26 -26.41
N TRP A 51 34.97 -2.83 -27.41
CA TRP A 51 34.54 -1.44 -27.52
C TRP A 51 33.73 -1.00 -26.29
N PHE A 52 32.79 -1.83 -25.84
CA PHE A 52 31.84 -1.50 -24.79
C PHE A 52 32.48 -1.49 -23.39
N ILE A 53 33.44 -2.39 -23.14
CA ILE A 53 34.17 -2.42 -21.85
C ILE A 53 35.01 -1.15 -21.66
N LEU A 54 35.52 -0.57 -22.75
CA LEU A 54 36.35 0.65 -22.74
C LEU A 54 35.53 1.95 -22.72
N LYS A 55 34.20 1.86 -22.69
CA LYS A 55 33.33 3.05 -22.63
C LYS A 55 32.99 3.40 -21.18
N ASP A 56 33.44 4.59 -20.78
CA ASP A 56 33.13 5.18 -19.47
C ASP A 56 31.84 6.02 -19.48
N GLU A 57 31.36 6.41 -20.66
CA GLU A 57 30.15 7.22 -20.82
C GLU A 57 28.87 6.35 -20.83
N ILE A 58 27.79 6.88 -20.25
CA ILE A 58 26.47 6.25 -20.33
C ILE A 58 25.94 6.41 -21.75
N LEU A 59 25.67 5.28 -22.40
CA LEU A 59 25.23 5.22 -23.78
C LEU A 59 23.71 5.34 -23.93
N ASP A 60 23.28 5.56 -25.16
CA ASP A 60 21.86 5.57 -25.50
C ASP A 60 21.18 4.23 -25.23
N ARG A 61 19.90 4.30 -24.85
CA ARG A 61 19.04 3.13 -24.57
C ARG A 61 18.96 2.16 -25.74
N SER A 62 18.95 2.66 -26.97
CA SER A 62 18.92 1.83 -28.18
C SER A 62 20.18 0.96 -28.31
N ILE A 63 21.34 1.47 -27.87
CA ILE A 63 22.63 0.78 -27.91
C ILE A 63 22.64 -0.36 -26.90
N TYR A 64 22.22 -0.12 -25.66
CA TYR A 64 22.10 -1.21 -24.66
C TYR A 64 21.14 -2.31 -25.11
N GLY A 65 20.06 -1.96 -25.83
CA GLY A 65 19.16 -2.93 -26.44
C GLY A 65 19.84 -3.85 -27.46
N ILE A 66 20.78 -3.33 -28.25
CA ILE A 66 21.58 -4.13 -29.18
C ILE A 66 22.58 -5.01 -28.41
N VAL A 67 23.33 -4.41 -27.48
CA VAL A 67 24.37 -5.09 -26.70
C VAL A 67 23.78 -6.27 -25.94
N VAL A 68 22.65 -6.11 -25.24
CA VAL A 68 22.02 -7.21 -24.50
C VAL A 68 21.52 -8.33 -25.41
N LYS A 69 20.97 -8.03 -26.60
CA LYS A 69 20.58 -9.07 -27.56
C LYS A 69 21.79 -9.89 -28.01
N ARG A 70 22.94 -9.24 -28.21
CA ARG A 70 24.19 -9.91 -28.61
C ARG A 70 24.77 -10.73 -27.46
N LEU A 71 24.77 -10.20 -26.23
CA LEU A 71 25.20 -10.92 -25.03
C LEU A 71 24.32 -12.15 -24.76
N LEU A 72 23.01 -12.06 -24.99
CA LEU A 72 22.10 -13.20 -24.87
C LEU A 72 22.37 -14.28 -25.92
N LYS A 73 22.61 -13.89 -27.17
CA LYS A 73 23.02 -14.84 -28.22
C LYS A 73 24.34 -15.52 -27.86
N ALA A 74 25.28 -14.76 -27.31
CA ALA A 74 26.57 -15.26 -26.86
C ALA A 74 26.45 -16.32 -25.76
N SER A 75 25.65 -16.06 -24.71
CA SER A 75 25.56 -17.00 -23.58
C SER A 75 25.01 -18.38 -23.98
N HIS A 76 24.27 -18.46 -25.09
CA HIS A 76 23.78 -19.72 -25.65
C HIS A 76 24.74 -20.40 -26.64
N GLU A 77 25.60 -19.65 -27.32
CA GLU A 77 26.48 -20.17 -28.38
C GLU A 77 27.90 -20.51 -27.89
N PHE A 78 28.33 -19.96 -26.76
CA PHE A 78 29.70 -20.16 -26.27
C PHE A 78 29.83 -21.26 -25.24
N ASP A 79 30.98 -21.94 -25.28
CA ASP A 79 31.44 -22.78 -24.19
C ASP A 79 31.86 -21.92 -23.00
N LEU A 80 31.00 -21.86 -21.99
CA LEU A 80 31.21 -21.09 -20.77
C LEU A 80 32.28 -21.67 -19.83
N THR A 81 32.98 -22.74 -20.24
CA THR A 81 34.18 -23.25 -19.55
C THR A 81 35.43 -22.44 -19.88
N ASP A 82 35.44 -21.67 -20.97
CA ASP A 82 36.52 -20.74 -21.34
C ASP A 82 36.52 -19.52 -20.40
N ARG A 83 37.51 -19.46 -19.50
CA ARG A 83 37.61 -18.43 -18.46
C ARG A 83 37.79 -17.02 -19.00
N GLU A 84 38.49 -16.86 -20.13
CA GLU A 84 38.75 -15.54 -20.70
C GLU A 84 37.47 -14.96 -21.32
N LYS A 85 36.78 -15.77 -22.11
CA LYS A 85 35.49 -15.41 -22.72
C LYS A 85 34.43 -15.11 -21.67
N LYS A 86 34.37 -15.94 -20.63
CA LYS A 86 33.49 -15.75 -19.47
C LYS A 86 33.78 -14.42 -18.76
N GLY A 87 35.06 -14.10 -18.54
CA GLY A 87 35.48 -12.85 -17.91
C GLY A 87 35.09 -11.61 -18.71
N ILE A 88 35.23 -11.65 -20.04
CA ILE A 88 34.83 -10.55 -20.93
C ILE A 88 33.30 -10.35 -20.89
N LEU A 89 32.52 -11.43 -20.98
CA LEU A 89 31.06 -11.37 -20.89
C LEU A 89 30.58 -10.81 -19.54
N GLN A 90 31.19 -11.23 -18.43
CA GLN A 90 30.88 -10.70 -17.10
C GLN A 90 31.12 -9.19 -17.00
N ARG A 91 32.24 -8.69 -17.55
CA ARG A 91 32.55 -7.25 -17.61
C ARG A 91 31.52 -6.48 -18.44
N CYS A 92 31.16 -7.00 -19.61
CA CYS A 92 30.13 -6.40 -20.47
C CYS A 92 28.78 -6.35 -19.76
N ILE A 93 28.38 -7.43 -19.10
CA ILE A 93 27.12 -7.51 -18.36
C ILE A 93 27.10 -6.52 -17.18
N LYS A 94 28.21 -6.39 -16.45
CA LYS A 94 28.35 -5.41 -15.37
C LYS A 94 28.22 -3.97 -15.89
N GLN A 95 28.93 -3.64 -16.96
CA GLN A 95 28.86 -2.31 -17.58
C GLN A 95 27.46 -2.03 -18.13
N CYS A 96 26.81 -3.02 -18.73
CA CYS A 96 25.45 -2.87 -19.23
C CYS A 96 24.44 -2.67 -18.10
N PHE A 97 24.57 -3.39 -17.00
CA PHE A 97 23.71 -3.18 -15.84
C PHE A 97 23.87 -1.75 -15.30
N HIS A 98 25.11 -1.32 -15.08
CA HIS A 98 25.41 0.02 -14.57
C HIS A 98 24.87 1.11 -15.51
N GLY A 99 25.20 1.01 -16.80
CA GLY A 99 24.82 1.98 -17.81
C GLY A 99 23.30 2.14 -17.96
N VAL A 100 22.56 1.02 -18.01
CA VAL A 100 21.09 1.05 -18.10
C VAL A 100 20.46 1.57 -16.81
N PHE A 101 21.03 1.25 -15.65
CA PHE A 101 20.52 1.69 -14.36
C PHE A 101 20.74 3.19 -14.12
N MET A 102 21.83 3.76 -14.64
CA MET A 102 22.17 5.19 -14.50
C MET A 102 21.55 6.08 -15.58
N GLN A 103 20.67 5.55 -16.45
CA GLN A 103 20.08 6.32 -17.55
C GLN A 103 19.22 7.50 -17.05
N ARG A 104 19.50 8.70 -17.59
CA ARG A 104 18.73 9.91 -17.29
C ARG A 104 17.32 9.90 -17.89
N SER A 105 17.11 9.20 -18.99
CA SER A 105 15.83 9.10 -19.70
C SER A 105 14.86 8.06 -19.11
N GLY A 106 15.20 7.49 -17.95
CA GLY A 106 14.43 6.45 -17.27
C GLY A 106 14.99 5.04 -17.54
N VAL A 107 14.85 4.17 -16.54
CA VAL A 107 15.48 2.85 -16.53
C VAL A 107 14.70 1.83 -17.35
N ASP A 108 15.38 1.15 -18.27
CA ASP A 108 14.79 0.02 -19.01
C ASP A 108 14.80 -1.27 -18.18
N LEU A 109 13.72 -1.49 -17.42
CA LEU A 109 13.54 -2.69 -16.59
C LEU A 109 13.57 -4.00 -17.41
N LYS A 110 13.20 -4.00 -18.69
CA LYS A 110 13.24 -5.21 -19.52
C LYS A 110 14.68 -5.61 -19.81
N ILE A 111 15.52 -4.62 -20.12
CA ILE A 111 16.95 -4.82 -20.33
C ILE A 111 17.59 -5.30 -19.02
N LEU A 112 17.36 -4.60 -17.89
CA LEU A 112 17.95 -5.00 -16.60
C LEU A 112 17.54 -6.41 -16.16
N LYS A 113 16.26 -6.80 -16.30
CA LYS A 113 15.81 -8.16 -15.99
C LYS A 113 16.50 -9.22 -16.86
N THR A 114 16.79 -8.89 -18.12
CA THR A 114 17.54 -9.78 -19.03
C THR A 114 18.99 -9.89 -18.60
N VAL A 115 19.62 -8.77 -18.24
CA VAL A 115 20.99 -8.73 -17.73
C VAL A 115 21.12 -9.53 -16.43
N LEU A 116 20.16 -9.44 -15.50
CA LEU A 116 20.15 -10.26 -14.29
C LEU A 116 20.05 -11.77 -14.59
N LYS A 117 19.31 -12.18 -15.62
CA LYS A 117 19.27 -13.58 -16.05
C LYS A 117 20.63 -14.04 -16.57
N LEU A 118 21.26 -13.24 -17.43
CA LEU A 118 22.59 -13.53 -17.98
C LEU A 118 23.67 -13.61 -16.90
N GLN A 119 23.61 -12.74 -15.89
CA GLN A 119 24.51 -12.83 -14.73
C GLN A 119 24.43 -14.20 -14.05
N ARG A 120 23.23 -14.78 -13.92
CA ARG A 120 23.04 -16.10 -13.30
C ARG A 120 23.58 -17.26 -14.13
N GLU A 121 23.60 -17.12 -15.45
CA GLU A 121 24.29 -18.08 -16.34
C GLU A 121 25.83 -17.99 -16.21
N LEU A 122 26.35 -16.89 -15.66
CA LEU A 122 27.78 -16.62 -15.50
C LEU A 122 28.25 -16.61 -14.03
N ASP A 123 27.74 -17.56 -13.24
CA ASP A 123 28.10 -17.83 -11.83
C ASP A 123 27.65 -16.80 -10.78
N VAL A 124 26.90 -15.75 -11.13
CA VAL A 124 26.33 -14.85 -10.11
C VAL A 124 25.08 -15.50 -9.53
N THR A 125 25.05 -15.76 -8.22
CA THR A 125 23.87 -16.42 -7.62
C THR A 125 22.69 -15.46 -7.49
N ALA A 126 21.47 -16.02 -7.46
CA ALA A 126 20.27 -15.22 -7.17
C ALA A 126 20.35 -14.53 -5.80
N TYR A 127 20.93 -15.20 -4.80
CA TYR A 127 21.20 -14.62 -3.48
C TYR A 127 22.13 -13.39 -3.54
N GLN A 128 23.23 -13.46 -4.31
CA GLN A 128 24.10 -12.29 -4.48
C GLN A 128 23.36 -11.11 -5.09
N GLN A 129 22.58 -11.35 -6.14
CA GLN A 129 21.74 -10.31 -6.76
C GLN A 129 20.72 -9.73 -5.78
N PHE A 130 20.06 -10.60 -5.01
CA PHE A 130 19.11 -10.20 -3.98
C PHE A 130 19.76 -9.27 -2.95
N MET A 131 20.93 -9.65 -2.43
CA MET A 131 21.67 -8.86 -1.45
C MET A 131 22.08 -7.50 -2.02
N TRP A 132 22.63 -7.45 -3.24
CA TRP A 132 22.99 -6.18 -3.88
C TRP A 132 21.78 -5.26 -4.07
N LEU A 133 20.65 -5.81 -4.52
CA LEU A 133 19.42 -5.03 -4.70
C LEU A 133 18.86 -4.55 -3.36
N CYS A 134 18.96 -5.35 -2.29
CA CYS A 134 18.56 -4.94 -0.95
C CYS A 134 19.36 -3.75 -0.41
N MET A 135 20.62 -3.60 -0.82
CA MET A 135 21.49 -2.47 -0.46
C MET A 135 21.15 -1.17 -1.18
N LEU A 136 20.38 -1.22 -2.28
CA LEU A 136 19.96 0.00 -2.99
C LEU A 136 19.01 0.86 -2.14
N PRO A 137 18.95 2.19 -2.36
CA PRO A 137 18.04 3.07 -1.63
C PRO A 137 16.57 2.64 -1.76
N ASN A 138 15.83 2.66 -0.66
CA ASN A 138 14.41 2.26 -0.65
C ASN A 138 13.50 3.18 -1.49
N ALA A 139 13.93 4.43 -1.73
CA ALA A 139 13.21 5.39 -2.56
C ALA A 139 13.17 5.01 -4.05
N LEU A 140 14.12 4.17 -4.50
CA LEU A 140 14.25 3.78 -5.89
C LEU A 140 13.15 2.78 -6.28
N LYS A 141 12.34 3.11 -7.28
CA LYS A 141 11.18 2.27 -7.67
C LYS A 141 11.63 0.99 -8.36
N GLU A 142 12.69 1.09 -9.17
CA GLU A 142 13.27 0.03 -9.97
C GLU A 142 13.80 -1.11 -9.10
N LYS A 143 14.32 -0.80 -7.89
CA LYS A 143 14.79 -1.76 -6.89
C LYS A 143 13.75 -2.85 -6.67
N TRP A 144 12.50 -2.45 -6.44
CA TRP A 144 11.42 -3.36 -6.08
C TRP A 144 11.00 -4.23 -7.25
N ALA A 145 10.98 -3.69 -8.47
CA ALA A 145 10.69 -4.44 -9.69
C ALA A 145 11.79 -5.47 -10.03
N LEU A 146 13.05 -5.15 -9.71
CA LEU A 146 14.18 -6.08 -9.87
C LEU A 146 14.17 -7.15 -8.78
N LEU A 147 13.96 -6.78 -7.51
CA LEU A 147 13.82 -7.74 -6.41
C LEU A 147 12.70 -8.75 -6.70
N ALA A 148 11.52 -8.27 -7.13
CA ALA A 148 10.40 -9.14 -7.53
C ALA A 148 10.77 -10.15 -8.63
N SER A 149 11.75 -9.82 -9.49
CA SER A 149 12.23 -10.72 -10.55
C SER A 149 13.33 -11.70 -10.11
N VAL A 150 14.01 -11.40 -8.99
CA VAL A 150 15.09 -12.24 -8.44
C VAL A 150 14.54 -13.24 -7.42
N ILE A 151 13.54 -12.85 -6.62
CA ILE A 151 12.95 -13.67 -5.56
C ILE A 151 12.57 -15.09 -6.03
N PRO A 152 11.90 -15.30 -7.18
CA PRO A 152 11.53 -16.65 -7.63
C PRO A 152 12.73 -17.54 -8.00
N ALA A 153 13.93 -16.97 -8.15
CA ALA A 153 15.15 -17.70 -8.48
C ALA A 153 16.00 -18.06 -7.25
N LEU A 154 15.60 -17.65 -6.05
CA LEU A 154 16.28 -18.02 -4.80
C LEU A 154 16.07 -19.50 -4.49
N LYS A 155 17.10 -20.14 -3.96
CA LYS A 155 17.03 -21.51 -3.43
C LYS A 155 16.38 -21.54 -2.05
N LEU A 156 15.90 -22.70 -1.63
CA LEU A 156 15.20 -22.90 -0.36
C LEU A 156 16.02 -22.43 0.87
N ASP A 157 17.31 -22.78 0.90
CA ASP A 157 18.25 -22.36 1.95
C ASP A 157 18.51 -20.85 1.96
N GLU A 158 18.57 -20.24 0.77
CA GLU A 158 18.75 -18.79 0.61
C GLU A 158 17.51 -18.00 1.08
N ILE A 159 16.30 -18.56 0.92
CA ILE A 159 15.04 -17.92 1.31
C ILE A 159 14.97 -17.71 2.81
N TYR A 160 15.31 -18.72 3.61
CA TYR A 160 15.28 -18.63 5.08
C TYR A 160 16.19 -17.53 5.62
N ILE A 161 17.39 -17.39 5.05
CA ILE A 161 18.36 -16.35 5.42
C ILE A 161 17.88 -14.97 4.96
N SER A 162 17.25 -14.91 3.80
CA SER A 162 16.84 -13.65 3.14
C SER A 162 15.54 -13.06 3.71
N GLU A 163 14.72 -13.86 4.39
CA GLU A 163 13.40 -13.44 4.86
C GLU A 163 13.46 -12.21 5.77
N ASN A 164 14.24 -12.28 6.85
CA ASN A 164 14.40 -11.18 7.81
C ASN A 164 14.95 -9.91 7.15
N ILE A 165 15.85 -10.07 6.17
CA ILE A 165 16.43 -8.97 5.42
C ILE A 165 15.35 -8.30 4.57
N LEU A 166 14.56 -9.09 3.82
CA LEU A 166 13.50 -8.54 2.99
C LEU A 166 12.44 -7.84 3.84
N MET A 167 12.00 -8.45 4.93
CA MET A 167 10.98 -7.88 5.82
C MET A 167 11.46 -6.56 6.42
N SER A 168 12.72 -6.49 6.87
CA SER A 168 13.33 -5.22 7.34
C SER A 168 13.39 -4.15 6.25
N VAL A 169 13.75 -4.54 5.03
CA VAL A 169 13.83 -3.62 3.88
C VAL A 169 12.44 -3.10 3.50
N LEU A 170 11.42 -3.98 3.42
CA LEU A 170 10.04 -3.64 3.14
C LEU A 170 9.43 -2.76 4.25
N TRP A 171 9.68 -3.10 5.52
CA TRP A 171 9.21 -2.35 6.69
C TRP A 171 9.66 -0.89 6.67
N ARG A 172 10.94 -0.67 6.35
CA ARG A 172 11.53 0.67 6.23
C ARG A 172 11.02 1.43 5.03
N ALA A 173 10.77 0.74 3.91
CA ALA A 173 10.27 1.38 2.70
C ALA A 173 8.83 1.92 2.90
N GLN A 174 7.97 1.15 3.55
CA GLN A 174 6.56 1.54 3.72
C GLN A 174 6.32 2.80 4.54
N ALA A 175 7.28 3.17 5.39
CA ALA A 175 7.17 4.38 6.21
C ALA A 175 7.27 5.68 5.39
N ARG A 176 7.81 5.64 4.16
CA ARG A 176 8.19 6.85 3.41
C ARG A 176 7.49 7.02 2.07
N HIS A 177 6.99 5.94 1.48
CA HIS A 177 6.35 5.99 0.16
C HIS A 177 4.91 6.46 0.29
N SER A 178 4.57 7.62 -0.29
CA SER A 178 3.18 8.10 -0.37
C SER A 178 2.32 7.36 -1.38
N SER A 179 2.93 6.56 -2.25
CA SER A 179 2.27 5.81 -3.33
C SER A 179 2.79 4.36 -3.39
N GLY A 180 2.58 3.59 -2.32
CA GLY A 180 3.11 2.24 -2.05
C GLY A 180 2.75 1.09 -3.01
N SER A 181 2.42 1.36 -4.27
CA SER A 181 2.27 0.32 -5.31
C SER A 181 3.59 -0.39 -5.62
N VAL A 182 4.72 0.32 -5.56
CA VAL A 182 6.00 -0.16 -6.12
C VAL A 182 6.58 -1.36 -5.37
N THR A 183 6.33 -1.49 -4.06
CA THR A 183 6.80 -2.63 -3.26
C THR A 183 5.84 -3.80 -3.29
N SER A 184 4.59 -3.61 -3.75
CA SER A 184 3.55 -4.64 -3.70
C SER A 184 3.86 -5.83 -4.60
N ASP A 185 4.49 -5.60 -5.75
CA ASP A 185 4.95 -6.67 -6.64
C ASP A 185 6.06 -7.51 -5.99
N CYS A 186 6.96 -6.85 -5.27
CA CYS A 186 8.04 -7.52 -4.53
C CYS A 186 7.46 -8.36 -3.37
N LEU A 187 6.51 -7.81 -2.62
CA LEU A 187 5.80 -8.53 -1.57
C LEU A 187 5.07 -9.75 -2.13
N LEU A 188 4.32 -9.58 -3.22
CA LEU A 188 3.59 -10.68 -3.85
C LEU A 188 4.55 -11.77 -4.34
N ALA A 189 5.65 -11.39 -5.00
CA ALA A 189 6.66 -12.33 -5.47
C ALA A 189 7.25 -13.16 -4.32
N TRP A 190 7.45 -12.53 -3.16
CA TRP A 190 7.83 -13.26 -1.94
C TRP A 190 6.68 -14.17 -1.51
N PHE A 191 5.50 -13.63 -1.23
CA PHE A 191 4.39 -14.35 -0.57
C PHE A 191 3.82 -15.52 -1.40
N VAL A 192 4.06 -15.56 -2.71
CA VAL A 192 3.64 -16.67 -3.59
C VAL A 192 4.72 -17.75 -3.75
N ASN A 193 5.94 -17.49 -3.26
CA ASN A 193 7.02 -18.47 -3.29
C ASN A 193 6.68 -19.65 -2.37
N ASP A 194 6.75 -20.87 -2.92
CA ASP A 194 6.32 -22.12 -2.25
C ASP A 194 7.15 -22.48 -1.02
N SER A 195 8.33 -21.86 -0.89
CA SER A 195 9.31 -22.16 0.14
C SER A 195 9.19 -21.29 1.40
N ASN A 196 8.21 -20.38 1.43
CA ASN A 196 8.12 -19.37 2.49
C ASN A 196 7.32 -19.83 3.70
N ASP A 197 7.71 -19.35 4.88
CA ASP A 197 6.88 -19.51 6.07
C ASP A 197 5.65 -18.61 6.00
N ARG A 198 4.51 -19.25 5.77
CA ARG A 198 3.19 -18.62 5.72
C ARG A 198 2.90 -17.85 7.01
N GLN A 199 3.27 -18.41 8.16
CA GLN A 199 2.96 -17.82 9.47
C GLN A 199 3.80 -16.57 9.72
N SER A 200 5.11 -16.61 9.45
CA SER A 200 5.98 -15.43 9.52
C SER A 200 5.51 -14.32 8.56
N CYS A 201 5.19 -14.65 7.31
CA CYS A 201 4.65 -13.68 6.35
C CYS A 201 3.33 -13.06 6.83
N ALA A 202 2.44 -13.88 7.41
CA ALA A 202 1.18 -13.43 7.95
C ALA A 202 1.35 -12.51 9.17
N ARG A 203 2.28 -12.82 10.09
CA ARG A 203 2.64 -11.96 11.23
C ARG A 203 3.25 -10.64 10.77
N PHE A 204 4.15 -10.67 9.79
CA PHE A 204 4.73 -9.45 9.23
C PHE A 204 3.66 -8.53 8.64
N LEU A 205 2.73 -9.08 7.87
CA LEU A 205 1.62 -8.33 7.30
C LEU A 205 0.70 -7.78 8.39
N ALA A 206 0.41 -8.55 9.44
CA ALA A 206 -0.35 -8.08 10.60
C ALA A 206 0.32 -6.87 11.26
N ASN A 207 1.62 -6.98 11.57
CA ASN A 207 2.42 -5.90 12.16
C ASN A 207 2.42 -4.63 11.29
N CYS A 208 2.47 -4.78 9.97
CA CYS A 208 2.41 -3.63 9.06
C CYS A 208 1.04 -2.93 9.09
N LEU A 209 -0.05 -3.69 9.16
CA LEU A 209 -1.43 -3.18 9.20
C LEU A 209 -1.77 -2.48 10.52
N ILE A 210 -1.22 -2.97 11.63
CA ILE A 210 -1.47 -2.43 12.98
C ILE A 210 -0.40 -1.43 13.44
N SER A 211 0.53 -1.07 12.55
CA SER A 211 1.67 -0.22 12.88
C SER A 211 1.25 1.17 13.36
N SER A 212 2.01 1.80 14.25
CA SER A 212 1.85 3.22 14.62
C SER A 212 2.03 4.20 13.45
N ASN A 213 2.79 3.83 12.41
CA ASN A 213 3.04 4.69 11.26
C ASN A 213 1.85 4.66 10.27
N ARG A 214 1.13 5.79 10.12
CA ARG A 214 -0.02 5.91 9.19
C ARG A 214 0.31 5.55 7.75
N MET A 215 1.46 5.95 7.22
CA MET A 215 1.84 5.64 5.83
C MET A 215 2.00 4.14 5.62
N ARG A 216 2.62 3.45 6.57
CA ARG A 216 2.74 1.98 6.55
C ARG A 216 1.37 1.30 6.60
N ARG A 217 0.49 1.72 7.52
CA ARG A 217 -0.89 1.19 7.61
C ARG A 217 -1.65 1.37 6.31
N LEU A 218 -1.64 2.59 5.75
CA LEU A 218 -2.36 2.93 4.52
C LEU A 218 -1.82 2.18 3.30
N ASN A 219 -0.50 2.08 3.15
CA ASN A 219 0.07 1.35 2.02
C ASN A 219 -0.24 -0.14 2.08
N SER A 220 -0.13 -0.72 3.29
CA SER A 220 -0.39 -2.14 3.50
C SER A 220 -1.87 -2.46 3.25
N SER A 221 -2.78 -1.69 3.85
CA SER A 221 -4.22 -1.89 3.71
C SER A 221 -4.76 -1.65 2.30
N ARG A 222 -4.22 -0.67 1.56
CA ARG A 222 -4.73 -0.30 0.23
C ARG A 222 -4.01 -1.02 -0.92
N PHE A 223 -2.68 -0.99 -0.95
CA PHE A 223 -1.92 -1.49 -2.10
C PHE A 223 -1.50 -2.94 -1.92
N TRP A 224 -0.97 -3.31 -0.75
CA TRP A 224 -0.47 -4.67 -0.54
C TRP A 224 -1.61 -5.68 -0.49
N LEU A 225 -2.65 -5.44 0.31
CA LEU A 225 -3.81 -6.35 0.36
C LEU A 225 -4.50 -6.48 -1.00
N ALA A 226 -4.65 -5.38 -1.75
CA ALA A 226 -5.21 -5.44 -3.10
C ALA A 226 -4.36 -6.30 -4.05
N LYS A 227 -3.03 -6.17 -3.98
CA LYS A 227 -2.10 -6.99 -4.78
C LYS A 227 -2.15 -8.45 -4.37
N LEU A 228 -2.12 -8.75 -3.07
CA LEU A 228 -2.20 -10.10 -2.52
C LEU A 228 -3.55 -10.78 -2.83
N ASN A 229 -4.64 -10.03 -2.98
CA ASN A 229 -5.93 -10.57 -3.36
C ASN A 229 -5.98 -11.12 -4.80
N THR A 230 -4.95 -10.89 -5.62
CA THR A 230 -4.89 -11.37 -7.02
C THR A 230 -4.48 -12.85 -7.16
N ASN A 231 -3.96 -13.49 -6.11
CA ASN A 231 -3.47 -14.88 -6.16
C ASN A 231 -4.00 -15.72 -4.98
N ILE A 232 -4.30 -17.01 -5.22
CA ILE A 232 -4.90 -17.90 -4.20
C ILE A 232 -3.94 -18.17 -3.04
N LYS A 233 -2.64 -18.36 -3.28
CA LYS A 233 -1.66 -18.61 -2.20
C LYS A 233 -1.55 -17.41 -1.26
N SER A 234 -1.49 -16.20 -1.81
CA SER A 234 -1.46 -14.97 -1.00
C SER A 234 -2.77 -14.69 -0.26
N LYS A 235 -3.92 -15.17 -0.75
CA LYS A 235 -5.18 -15.14 0.02
C LYS A 235 -5.12 -15.99 1.28
N LEU A 236 -4.42 -17.13 1.25
CA LEU A 236 -4.23 -17.95 2.44
C LEU A 236 -3.40 -17.21 3.51
N ILE A 237 -2.35 -16.50 3.09
CA ILE A 237 -1.57 -15.65 4.00
C ILE A 237 -2.45 -14.55 4.59
N MET A 238 -3.24 -13.85 3.77
CA MET A 238 -4.15 -12.82 4.27
C MET A 238 -5.19 -13.37 5.25
N LYS A 239 -5.71 -14.59 5.03
CA LYS A 239 -6.62 -15.25 5.99
C LYS A 239 -5.93 -15.48 7.34
N GLU A 240 -4.69 -15.99 7.32
CA GLU A 240 -3.90 -16.21 8.54
C GLU A 240 -3.53 -14.89 9.23
N THR A 241 -3.28 -13.83 8.46
CA THR A 241 -3.11 -12.47 9.01
C THR A 241 -4.34 -12.04 9.80
N ALA A 242 -5.56 -12.29 9.29
CA ALA A 242 -6.78 -11.96 10.04
C ALA A 242 -6.88 -12.77 11.35
N GLU A 243 -6.55 -14.07 11.32
CA GLU A 243 -6.53 -14.94 12.50
C GLU A 243 -5.51 -14.46 13.55
N ILE A 244 -4.30 -14.07 13.13
CA ILE A 244 -3.28 -13.48 14.02
C ILE A 244 -3.78 -12.18 14.66
N ILE A 245 -4.41 -11.30 13.88
CA ILE A 245 -4.95 -10.04 14.43
C ILE A 245 -6.08 -10.32 15.43
N LEU A 246 -6.96 -11.30 15.16
CA LEU A 246 -8.00 -11.72 16.11
C LEU A 246 -7.41 -12.28 17.41
N GLN A 247 -6.32 -13.03 17.34
CA GLN A 247 -5.59 -13.49 18.53
C GLN A 247 -4.99 -12.31 19.31
N MET A 248 -4.39 -11.33 18.62
CA MET A 248 -3.87 -10.12 19.25
C MET A 248 -4.98 -9.32 19.95
N ILE A 249 -6.15 -9.14 19.33
CA ILE A 249 -7.33 -8.50 19.92
C ILE A 249 -7.81 -9.25 21.16
N SER A 250 -7.90 -10.58 21.08
CA SER A 250 -8.34 -11.41 22.20
C SER A 250 -7.39 -11.31 23.40
N THR A 251 -6.08 -11.14 23.13
CA THR A 251 -5.06 -10.94 24.16
C THR A 251 -5.17 -9.55 24.78
N GLU A 252 -5.40 -8.53 23.94
CA GLU A 252 -5.59 -7.15 24.38
C GLU A 252 -6.81 -7.01 25.31
N ASN A 253 -7.96 -7.59 24.94
CA ASN A 253 -9.18 -7.53 25.75
C ASN A 253 -8.99 -8.18 27.13
N ARG A 254 -8.22 -9.28 27.21
CA ARG A 254 -7.88 -9.92 28.49
C ARG A 254 -6.97 -9.05 29.36
N SER A 255 -6.08 -8.26 28.76
CA SER A 255 -5.24 -7.32 29.51
C SER A 255 -6.00 -6.11 30.07
N PHE A 256 -7.03 -5.63 29.35
CA PHE A 256 -7.94 -4.59 29.88
C PHE A 256 -8.76 -5.08 31.08
N GLU A 257 -9.09 -6.37 31.13
CA GLU A 257 -9.75 -6.98 32.30
C GLU A 257 -8.79 -7.23 33.48
N GLN A 258 -7.46 -7.15 33.28
CA GLN A 258 -6.46 -7.53 34.28
C GLN A 258 -5.60 -6.40 34.86
N THR A 259 -5.46 -5.23 34.23
CA THR A 259 -4.75 -4.10 34.86
C THR A 259 -5.24 -2.74 34.38
N ASN A 260 -5.82 -1.97 35.30
CA ASN A 260 -6.03 -0.53 35.20
C ASN A 260 -4.74 0.25 35.55
N GLU A 261 -3.58 -0.25 35.11
CA GLU A 261 -2.28 0.38 35.32
C GLU A 261 -1.57 0.52 33.97
N GLY A 262 -1.36 1.79 33.60
CA GLY A 262 -0.47 2.31 32.54
C GLY A 262 -0.02 1.34 31.45
N TYR A 263 -0.66 1.41 30.29
CA TYR A 263 -0.11 0.84 29.06
C TYR A 263 1.23 1.53 28.72
N CYS A 264 2.34 0.81 28.89
CA CYS A 264 3.66 1.19 28.38
C CYS A 264 3.90 0.51 27.03
N LEU A 265 4.41 1.27 26.06
CA LEU A 265 4.91 0.74 24.78
C LEU A 265 5.92 -0.39 25.04
N THR A 266 5.87 -1.46 24.25
CA THR A 266 6.88 -2.53 24.38
C THR A 266 8.27 -2.02 24.01
N GLU A 267 9.34 -2.66 24.50
CA GLU A 267 10.72 -2.26 24.20
C GLU A 267 11.02 -2.32 22.68
N GLU A 268 10.33 -3.19 21.93
CA GLU A 268 10.38 -3.26 20.46
C GLU A 268 9.60 -2.13 19.77
N GLU A 269 8.44 -1.73 20.31
CA GLU A 269 7.69 -0.54 19.88
C GLU A 269 8.48 0.75 20.18
N MET A 270 9.16 0.80 21.34
CA MET A 270 10.06 1.88 21.72
C MET A 270 11.33 1.89 20.88
N CYS A 271 11.95 0.74 20.58
CA CYS A 271 13.11 0.66 19.68
C CYS A 271 12.74 1.06 18.25
N GLY A 272 11.52 0.74 17.79
CA GLY A 272 10.97 1.23 16.53
C GLY A 272 10.88 2.77 16.46
N LEU A 273 10.48 3.39 17.58
CA LEU A 273 10.41 4.85 17.72
C LEU A 273 11.79 5.50 17.86
N LEU A 274 12.69 4.91 18.65
CA LEU A 274 14.01 5.46 18.98
C LEU A 274 15.03 5.37 17.84
N TYR A 275 14.96 4.35 16.98
CA TYR A 275 16.00 4.12 15.96
C TYR A 275 15.57 4.35 14.51
N MET A 276 14.28 4.48 14.18
CA MET A 276 13.85 4.65 12.78
C MET A 276 12.72 5.66 12.54
N ASP A 277 12.12 6.22 13.59
CA ASP A 277 11.07 7.24 13.49
C ASP A 277 11.55 8.64 13.91
N TYR A 278 12.77 9.03 13.50
CA TYR A 278 13.21 10.44 13.45
C TYR A 278 12.30 11.34 12.57
N PHE A 279 11.26 10.77 11.95
CA PHE A 279 10.25 11.44 11.14
C PHE A 279 8.82 11.15 11.62
N TYR A 280 8.61 10.62 12.84
CA TYR A 280 7.30 10.73 13.47
C TYR A 280 7.00 12.21 13.62
N ASN A 281 6.11 12.71 12.77
CA ASN A 281 5.67 14.09 12.83
C ASN A 281 4.34 14.11 13.58
N PRO A 282 4.34 14.33 14.91
CA PRO A 282 3.11 14.41 15.69
C PRO A 282 2.18 15.52 15.18
N GLU A 283 2.68 16.48 14.40
CA GLU A 283 1.89 17.57 13.83
C GLU A 283 0.99 17.14 12.64
N ARG A 284 1.14 15.92 12.10
CA ARG A 284 0.37 15.44 10.91
C ARG A 284 -0.62 14.31 11.18
N GLU A 285 -0.67 13.76 12.39
CA GLU A 285 -1.75 12.86 12.80
C GLU A 285 -2.72 13.65 13.69
N GLU A 286 -3.89 14.01 13.14
CA GLU A 286 -4.92 14.78 13.86
C GLU A 286 -5.39 14.09 15.16
N LEU A 287 -5.25 12.76 15.26
CA LEU A 287 -5.55 11.96 16.45
C LEU A 287 -4.61 10.74 16.53
N VAL A 288 -4.02 10.50 17.71
CA VAL A 288 -3.18 9.31 17.97
C VAL A 288 -4.05 8.06 17.95
N TRP A 289 -3.70 7.08 17.12
CA TRP A 289 -4.40 5.80 17.08
C TRP A 289 -3.94 4.91 18.23
N MET A 290 -4.86 4.60 19.14
CA MET A 290 -4.61 3.63 20.21
C MET A 290 -4.37 2.25 19.64
N ARG A 291 -3.67 1.39 20.40
CA ARG A 291 -3.36 0.03 19.95
C ARG A 291 -4.62 -0.75 19.54
N TYR A 292 -5.70 -0.65 20.32
CA TYR A 292 -6.96 -1.29 19.99
C TYR A 292 -7.56 -0.77 18.68
N ASP A 293 -7.57 0.54 18.43
CA ASP A 293 -8.01 1.11 17.14
C ASP A 293 -7.15 0.61 15.96
N ARG A 294 -5.83 0.47 16.16
CA ARG A 294 -4.94 -0.09 15.13
C ARG A 294 -5.23 -1.57 14.86
N LEU A 295 -5.56 -2.34 15.89
CA LEU A 295 -5.96 -3.74 15.76
C LEU A 295 -7.28 -3.87 15.00
N LEU A 296 -8.29 -3.07 15.36
CA LEU A 296 -9.57 -2.97 14.62
C LEU A 296 -9.34 -2.60 13.16
N TYR A 297 -8.44 -1.63 12.90
CA TYR A 297 -8.07 -1.22 11.55
C TYR A 297 -7.44 -2.35 10.74
N GLY A 298 -6.50 -3.06 11.36
CA GLY A 298 -5.84 -4.18 10.71
C GLY A 298 -6.83 -5.27 10.34
N TRP A 299 -7.69 -5.66 11.29
CA TRP A 299 -8.72 -6.67 11.07
C TRP A 299 -9.65 -6.26 9.93
N ILE A 300 -10.25 -5.07 10.01
CA ILE A 300 -11.24 -4.63 9.02
C ILE A 300 -10.64 -4.45 7.63
N SER A 301 -9.38 -4.00 7.54
CA SER A 301 -8.65 -3.87 6.27
C SER A 301 -8.53 -5.20 5.55
N VAL A 302 -8.32 -6.30 6.28
CA VAL A 302 -8.25 -7.64 5.70
C VAL A 302 -9.64 -8.16 5.34
N GLN A 303 -10.64 -7.97 6.21
CA GLN A 303 -12.00 -8.46 5.98
C GLN A 303 -12.66 -7.85 4.73
N LYS A 304 -12.28 -6.64 4.32
CA LYS A 304 -12.74 -6.02 3.06
C LYS A 304 -12.53 -6.90 1.82
N PHE A 305 -11.58 -7.84 1.87
CA PHE A 305 -11.28 -8.78 0.78
C PHE A 305 -11.92 -10.17 0.98
N PHE A 306 -12.32 -10.51 2.21
CA PHE A 306 -12.97 -11.78 2.56
C PHE A 306 -14.41 -11.57 2.98
N ILE A 307 -15.28 -11.33 1.99
CA ILE A 307 -16.70 -11.14 2.26
C ILE A 307 -17.35 -12.48 2.63
N ARG A 308 -17.49 -12.74 3.94
CA ARG A 308 -18.10 -13.91 4.57
C ARG A 308 -19.05 -13.52 5.69
N ALA A 309 -19.91 -14.43 6.13
CA ALA A 309 -20.67 -14.23 7.36
C ALA A 309 -19.70 -14.08 8.55
N LEU A 310 -19.97 -13.09 9.41
CA LEU A 310 -19.17 -12.80 10.59
C LEU A 310 -19.59 -13.71 11.75
N GLU A 311 -18.61 -14.15 12.53
CA GLU A 311 -18.84 -14.84 13.81
C GLU A 311 -19.30 -13.84 14.89
N ASN A 312 -19.89 -14.33 15.99
CA ASN A 312 -20.47 -13.45 17.02
C ASN A 312 -19.43 -12.46 17.60
N ASN A 313 -18.23 -12.93 17.90
CA ASN A 313 -17.13 -12.09 18.35
C ASN A 313 -16.71 -11.04 17.30
N GLU A 314 -16.77 -11.38 16.01
CA GLU A 314 -16.49 -10.45 14.92
C GLU A 314 -17.60 -9.39 14.74
N ILE A 315 -18.85 -9.71 15.09
CA ILE A 315 -19.94 -8.74 15.14
C ILE A 315 -19.67 -7.69 16.23
N ASP A 316 -19.17 -8.10 17.39
CA ASP A 316 -18.78 -7.17 18.46
C ASP A 316 -17.65 -6.25 17.99
N LEU A 317 -16.64 -6.79 17.29
CA LEU A 317 -15.58 -5.97 16.68
C LEU A 317 -16.11 -5.00 15.62
N MET A 318 -17.08 -5.44 14.83
CA MET A 318 -17.74 -4.58 13.84
C MET A 318 -18.47 -3.41 14.53
N SER A 319 -19.16 -3.69 15.64
CA SER A 319 -19.80 -2.66 16.47
C SER A 319 -18.77 -1.66 16.99
N SER A 320 -17.65 -2.14 17.54
CA SER A 320 -16.54 -1.29 17.99
C SER A 320 -15.94 -0.42 16.88
N CYS A 321 -15.88 -0.94 15.64
CA CYS A 321 -15.42 -0.14 14.49
C CYS A 321 -16.42 0.97 14.12
N LEU A 322 -17.73 0.69 14.19
CA LEU A 322 -18.79 1.64 13.87
C LEU A 322 -18.93 2.77 14.90
N THR A 323 -18.55 2.53 16.15
CA THR A 323 -18.58 3.53 17.23
C THR A 323 -17.21 4.16 17.50
N SER A 324 -16.19 3.84 16.70
CA SER A 324 -14.86 4.42 16.85
C SER A 324 -14.86 5.93 16.61
N TYR A 325 -14.05 6.66 17.38
CA TYR A 325 -13.79 8.08 17.15
C TYR A 325 -13.14 8.36 15.79
N HIS A 326 -12.45 7.38 15.20
CA HIS A 326 -11.80 7.53 13.90
C HIS A 326 -12.79 7.33 12.75
N SER A 327 -13.05 8.40 11.98
CA SER A 327 -13.98 8.35 10.83
C SER A 327 -13.60 7.28 9.80
N LEU A 328 -12.30 7.06 9.57
CA LEU A 328 -11.80 6.04 8.65
C LEU A 328 -12.21 4.62 9.07
N LEU A 329 -12.23 4.31 10.38
CA LEU A 329 -12.71 3.01 10.87
C LEU A 329 -14.21 2.85 10.65
N ARG A 330 -14.97 3.89 11.02
CA ARG A 330 -16.43 3.90 10.84
C ARG A 330 -16.82 3.72 9.36
N LEU A 331 -16.16 4.44 8.46
CA LEU A 331 -16.34 4.31 7.02
C LEU A 331 -16.01 2.90 6.53
N ASN A 332 -14.84 2.39 6.91
CA ASN A 332 -14.43 1.05 6.51
C ASN A 332 -15.41 -0.03 6.97
N ALA A 333 -15.99 0.14 8.17
CA ALA A 333 -16.97 -0.77 8.75
C ALA A 333 -18.31 -0.69 8.03
N LEU A 334 -18.80 0.52 7.80
CA LEU A 334 -20.07 0.73 7.12
C LEU A 334 -20.02 0.22 5.67
N GLU A 335 -18.92 0.44 4.95
CA GLU A 335 -18.70 -0.12 3.62
C GLU A 335 -18.71 -1.65 3.61
N LEU A 336 -18.05 -2.28 4.58
CA LEU A 336 -18.01 -3.74 4.70
C LEU A 336 -19.40 -4.29 5.03
N LEU A 337 -20.13 -3.67 5.95
CA LEU A 337 -21.51 -4.04 6.28
C LEU A 337 -22.45 -3.91 5.09
N ASN A 338 -22.35 -2.82 4.33
CA ASN A 338 -23.12 -2.65 3.10
C ASN A 338 -22.87 -3.80 2.11
N ARG A 339 -21.60 -4.23 1.95
CA ARG A 339 -21.26 -5.40 1.11
C ARG A 339 -21.84 -6.71 1.67
N LEU A 340 -21.82 -6.90 2.99
CA LEU A 340 -22.34 -8.10 3.63
C LEU A 340 -23.86 -8.20 3.53
N MET A 341 -24.57 -7.08 3.77
CA MET A 341 -26.02 -6.99 3.62
C MET A 341 -26.45 -7.23 2.18
N ASN A 342 -25.74 -6.64 1.20
CA ASN A 342 -26.01 -6.87 -0.22
C ASN A 342 -25.86 -8.35 -0.62
N LYS A 343 -24.97 -9.08 0.03
CA LYS A 343 -24.81 -10.54 -0.16
C LYS A 343 -25.70 -11.40 0.73
N LYS A 344 -26.59 -10.80 1.54
CA LYS A 344 -27.44 -11.49 2.53
C LYS A 344 -26.64 -12.31 3.55
N LEU A 345 -25.41 -11.87 3.86
CA LEU A 345 -24.52 -12.50 4.85
C LEU A 345 -24.61 -11.85 6.24
N PHE A 346 -25.40 -10.78 6.36
CA PHE A 346 -25.53 -9.99 7.58
C PHE A 346 -26.95 -9.41 7.67
N ASP A 347 -27.55 -9.46 8.87
CA ASP A 347 -28.84 -8.85 9.17
C ASP A 347 -28.65 -7.79 10.26
N TRP A 348 -28.62 -6.52 9.81
CA TRP A 348 -28.43 -5.37 10.69
C TRP A 348 -29.42 -5.37 11.86
N SER A 349 -30.70 -5.61 11.57
CA SER A 349 -31.76 -5.44 12.56
C SER A 349 -31.61 -6.41 13.73
N ARG A 350 -31.14 -7.62 13.41
CA ARG A 350 -30.93 -8.69 14.38
C ARG A 350 -29.60 -8.55 15.13
N GLN A 351 -28.56 -8.04 14.48
CA GLN A 351 -27.18 -8.10 14.99
C GLN A 351 -26.67 -6.78 15.58
N LEU A 352 -27.09 -5.63 15.05
CA LEU A 352 -26.67 -4.30 15.52
C LEU A 352 -27.84 -3.41 15.98
N GLY A 353 -29.07 -3.96 15.95
CA GLY A 353 -30.26 -3.25 16.37
C GLY A 353 -30.79 -2.27 15.33
N SER A 354 -31.03 -1.02 15.71
CA SER A 354 -31.82 -0.10 14.90
C SER A 354 -30.97 0.78 13.99
N VAL A 355 -31.12 0.65 12.67
CA VAL A 355 -30.55 1.59 11.67
C VAL A 355 -30.94 3.03 12.01
N LYS A 356 -32.18 3.25 12.48
CA LYS A 356 -32.64 4.57 12.91
C LYS A 356 -31.74 5.15 14.00
N SER A 357 -31.48 4.37 15.05
CA SER A 357 -30.65 4.82 16.17
C SER A 357 -29.23 5.13 15.72
N PHE A 358 -28.69 4.28 14.85
CA PHE A 358 -27.33 4.44 14.33
C PHE A 358 -27.18 5.72 13.50
N VAL A 359 -28.14 6.02 12.61
CA VAL A 359 -28.11 7.26 11.82
C VAL A 359 -28.21 8.49 12.73
N LEU A 360 -29.13 8.49 13.70
CA LEU A 360 -29.30 9.61 14.64
C LEU A 360 -28.03 9.87 15.49
N GLN A 361 -27.32 8.82 15.88
CA GLN A 361 -26.06 8.94 16.62
C GLN A 361 -24.89 9.49 15.81
N ASN A 362 -25.02 9.57 14.48
CA ASN A 362 -23.94 10.00 13.59
C ASN A 362 -24.33 11.24 12.77
N LEU A 363 -25.32 12.02 13.22
CA LEU A 363 -25.75 13.24 12.52
C LEU A 363 -24.71 14.37 12.55
N ASP A 364 -23.76 14.30 13.48
CA ASP A 364 -22.67 15.27 13.66
C ASP A 364 -21.41 14.91 12.89
N THR A 365 -21.49 13.96 11.95
CA THR A 365 -20.34 13.56 11.15
C THR A 365 -19.82 14.71 10.28
N ALA A 366 -18.54 15.03 10.43
CA ALA A 366 -17.83 15.95 9.54
C ALA A 366 -17.17 15.25 8.33
N ASP A 367 -17.10 13.91 8.34
CA ASP A 367 -16.52 13.14 7.23
C ASP A 367 -17.55 12.94 6.12
N ALA A 368 -17.36 13.62 4.99
CA ALA A 368 -18.25 13.56 3.85
C ALA A 368 -18.40 12.14 3.27
N ASN A 369 -17.32 11.35 3.21
CA ASN A 369 -17.39 9.99 2.67
C ASN A 369 -18.22 9.09 3.60
N PHE A 370 -18.11 9.31 4.91
CA PHE A 370 -18.96 8.61 5.87
C PHE A 370 -20.41 9.05 5.76
N GLY A 371 -20.66 10.35 5.58
CA GLY A 371 -21.99 10.90 5.29
C GLY A 371 -22.65 10.24 4.07
N ASP A 372 -21.92 10.15 2.96
CA ASP A 372 -22.40 9.47 1.74
C ASP A 372 -22.72 7.99 2.00
N ALA A 373 -21.86 7.30 2.76
CA ALA A 373 -22.08 5.90 3.12
C ALA A 373 -23.32 5.71 4.02
N LEU A 374 -23.61 6.67 4.91
CA LEU A 374 -24.83 6.69 5.74
C LEU A 374 -26.08 6.91 4.89
N ILE A 375 -26.04 7.87 3.95
CA ILE A 375 -27.14 8.11 3.00
C ILE A 375 -27.44 6.84 2.20
N HIS A 376 -26.39 6.17 1.70
CA HIS A 376 -26.54 4.90 1.01
C HIS A 376 -27.18 3.81 1.89
N LEU A 377 -26.80 3.71 3.17
CA LEU A 377 -27.43 2.79 4.13
C LEU A 377 -28.94 3.04 4.27
N VAL A 378 -29.35 4.32 4.31
CA VAL A 378 -30.77 4.69 4.38
C VAL A 378 -31.49 4.30 3.10
N HIS A 379 -30.90 4.51 1.93
CA HIS A 379 -31.50 4.13 0.64
C HIS A 379 -31.81 2.63 0.54
N ILE A 380 -30.88 1.77 0.97
CA ILE A 380 -31.04 0.31 0.90
C ILE A 380 -31.91 -0.24 2.05
N SER A 381 -32.28 0.60 3.02
CA SER A 381 -33.15 0.19 4.13
C SER A 381 -34.59 -0.02 3.67
N ASN A 382 -35.29 -0.93 4.35
CA ASN A 382 -36.69 -1.23 4.04
C ASN A 382 -37.60 0.00 4.31
N ALA A 383 -38.77 0.03 3.65
CA ALA A 383 -39.72 1.14 3.73
C ALA A 383 -40.18 1.47 5.16
N LYS A 384 -40.33 0.44 6.02
CA LYS A 384 -40.73 0.62 7.43
C LYS A 384 -39.63 1.32 8.24
N THR A 385 -38.37 0.96 8.03
CA THR A 385 -37.21 1.62 8.65
C THR A 385 -37.08 3.04 8.15
N ARG A 386 -37.18 3.26 6.83
CA ARG A 386 -37.12 4.60 6.21
C ARG A 386 -38.19 5.54 6.75
N LYS A 387 -39.45 5.10 6.81
CA LYS A 387 -40.57 5.91 7.37
C LYS A 387 -40.36 6.27 8.85
N ARG A 388 -39.81 5.34 9.65
CA ARG A 388 -39.51 5.59 11.07
C ARG A 388 -38.32 6.55 11.24
N LEU A 389 -37.35 6.50 10.33
CA LEU A 389 -36.23 7.42 10.31
C LEU A 389 -36.67 8.82 9.89
N GLU A 390 -37.48 8.95 8.84
CA GLU A 390 -38.06 10.23 8.40
C GLU A 390 -38.75 10.96 9.57
N ILE A 391 -39.65 10.29 10.30
CA ILE A 391 -40.33 10.88 11.46
C ILE A 391 -39.33 11.36 12.52
N ALA A 392 -38.33 10.52 12.86
CA ALA A 392 -37.38 10.85 13.90
C ALA A 392 -36.40 11.97 13.48
N LEU A 393 -36.06 12.07 12.20
CA LEU A 393 -35.24 13.16 11.67
C LEU A 393 -35.99 14.50 11.77
N LEU A 394 -37.30 14.50 11.50
CA LEU A 394 -38.13 15.71 11.66
C LEU A 394 -38.27 16.12 13.12
N GLU A 395 -38.49 15.16 14.02
CA GLU A 395 -38.50 15.41 15.47
C GLU A 395 -37.15 15.96 15.98
N GLU A 396 -36.02 15.46 15.48
CA GLU A 396 -34.71 16.00 15.85
C GLU A 396 -34.47 17.37 15.24
N LEU A 397 -34.85 17.58 13.97
CA LEU A 397 -34.75 18.88 13.31
C LEU A 397 -35.51 19.97 14.08
N GLU A 398 -36.75 19.68 14.50
CA GLU A 398 -37.57 20.60 15.30
C GLU A 398 -36.89 20.99 16.63
N LYS A 399 -36.20 20.04 17.27
CA LYS A 399 -35.48 20.28 18.54
C LYS A 399 -34.23 21.14 18.36
N ILE A 400 -33.49 20.96 17.27
CA ILE A 400 -32.16 21.56 17.10
C ILE A 400 -32.14 22.76 16.14
N TRP A 401 -33.25 23.07 15.45
CA TRP A 401 -33.31 24.08 14.39
C TRP A 401 -32.75 25.45 14.79
N ASN A 402 -33.04 25.89 16.00
CA ASN A 402 -32.61 27.19 16.52
C ASN A 402 -31.26 27.15 17.27
N ASP A 403 -30.62 25.98 17.36
CA ASP A 403 -29.33 25.81 18.03
C ASP A 403 -28.17 26.03 17.04
N ARG A 404 -27.57 27.22 17.09
CA ARG A 404 -26.41 27.57 16.26
C ARG A 404 -25.22 26.63 16.45
N ASN A 405 -25.08 25.98 17.61
CA ASN A 405 -23.99 25.03 17.86
C ASN A 405 -24.19 23.68 17.15
N ARG A 406 -25.38 23.45 16.57
CA ARG A 406 -25.75 22.23 15.85
C ARG A 406 -26.08 22.49 14.37
N SER A 407 -25.51 23.56 13.80
CA SER A 407 -25.70 23.90 12.38
C SER A 407 -25.28 22.75 11.45
N CYS A 408 -24.15 22.09 11.71
CA CYS A 408 -23.69 20.94 10.93
C CYS A 408 -24.68 19.75 10.97
N GLN A 409 -25.24 19.46 12.15
CA GLN A 409 -26.27 18.41 12.29
C GLN A 409 -27.53 18.77 11.51
N THR A 410 -27.95 20.03 11.60
CA THR A 410 -29.10 20.57 10.86
C THR A 410 -28.90 20.41 9.34
N ILE A 411 -27.75 20.83 8.81
CA ILE A 411 -27.41 20.70 7.39
C ILE A 411 -27.44 19.24 6.96
N PHE A 412 -26.83 18.33 7.75
CA PHE A 412 -26.79 16.92 7.38
C PHE A 412 -28.17 16.23 7.46
N ILE A 413 -29.03 16.62 8.41
CA ILE A 413 -30.43 16.15 8.44
C ILE A 413 -31.17 16.59 7.17
N LEU A 414 -31.03 17.85 6.76
CA LEU A 414 -31.67 18.37 5.54
C LEU A 414 -31.17 17.63 4.29
N GLU A 415 -29.86 17.36 4.21
CA GLU A 415 -29.28 16.59 3.13
C GLU A 415 -29.81 15.14 3.10
N LEU A 416 -29.93 14.49 4.28
CA LEU A 416 -30.55 13.16 4.40
C LEU A 416 -32.01 13.17 3.92
N LEU A 417 -32.82 14.15 4.35
CA LEU A 417 -34.22 14.27 3.94
C LEU A 417 -34.33 14.42 2.41
N LYS A 418 -33.51 15.31 1.83
CA LYS A 418 -33.47 15.56 0.39
C LYS A 418 -33.00 14.35 -0.41
N GLN A 419 -31.83 13.82 -0.11
CA GLN A 419 -31.23 12.71 -0.86
C GLN A 419 -32.08 11.44 -0.76
N CYS A 420 -32.70 11.18 0.41
CA CYS A 420 -33.52 10.00 0.61
C CYS A 420 -34.97 10.13 0.08
N GLY A 421 -35.35 11.25 -0.53
CA GLY A 421 -36.69 11.50 -1.06
C GLY A 421 -37.77 11.46 0.03
N PHE A 422 -37.44 11.98 1.21
CA PHE A 422 -38.40 12.17 2.29
C PHE A 422 -39.11 13.50 2.05
N ASP A 423 -40.26 13.49 1.39
CA ASP A 423 -40.93 14.72 0.94
C ASP A 423 -41.93 15.29 1.98
N ARG A 424 -42.17 14.58 3.09
CA ARG A 424 -43.24 14.97 4.03
C ARG A 424 -43.02 16.33 4.70
N TRP A 425 -41.77 16.75 4.85
CA TRP A 425 -41.42 18.05 5.45
C TRP A 425 -41.72 19.23 4.53
N LEU A 426 -41.78 19.02 3.21
CA LEU A 426 -42.19 20.07 2.26
C LEU A 426 -43.67 20.45 2.42
N ALA A 427 -44.48 19.56 2.99
CA ALA A 427 -45.90 19.79 3.25
C ALA A 427 -46.15 20.36 4.66
N ASP A 428 -45.13 20.41 5.53
CA ASP A 428 -45.24 20.97 6.87
C ASP A 428 -44.97 22.47 6.84
N SER A 429 -46.04 23.26 6.72
CA SER A 429 -45.94 24.72 6.56
C SER A 429 -45.29 25.41 7.75
N GLN A 430 -45.45 24.90 8.98
CA GLN A 430 -44.84 25.50 10.17
C GLN A 430 -43.32 25.30 10.18
N LEU A 431 -42.87 24.08 9.84
CA LEU A 431 -41.45 23.79 9.68
C LEU A 431 -40.85 24.64 8.55
N MET A 432 -41.50 24.70 7.39
CA MET A 432 -41.05 25.50 6.24
C MET A 432 -40.99 27.00 6.56
N ASP A 433 -42.01 27.55 7.24
CA ASP A 433 -42.04 28.96 7.66
C ASP A 433 -40.92 29.27 8.67
N SER A 434 -40.59 28.33 9.57
CA SER A 434 -39.44 28.43 10.48
C SER A 434 -38.09 28.36 9.75
N ILE A 435 -38.03 27.63 8.63
CA ILE A 435 -36.83 27.48 7.81
C ILE A 435 -36.52 28.78 7.05
N PHE A 436 -37.53 29.37 6.42
CA PHE A 436 -37.39 30.61 5.66
C PHE A 436 -37.17 31.86 6.54
N SER A 437 -37.54 31.79 7.82
CA SER A 437 -37.38 32.90 8.78
C SER A 437 -36.11 32.81 9.63
N SER A 438 -35.32 31.74 9.54
CA SER A 438 -34.07 31.59 10.29
C SER A 438 -32.89 32.32 9.64
N ASP A 439 -32.02 32.89 10.47
CA ASP A 439 -30.88 33.73 10.10
C ASP A 439 -29.61 32.92 9.74
N ILE A 440 -29.77 31.63 9.39
CA ILE A 440 -28.63 30.75 9.07
C ILE A 440 -28.25 30.94 7.60
N THR A 441 -27.31 31.84 7.35
CA THR A 441 -26.78 32.17 6.01
C THR A 441 -26.16 31.00 5.25
N GLU A 442 -25.80 29.89 5.91
CA GLU A 442 -25.25 28.67 5.27
C GLU A 442 -26.31 27.73 4.66
N ILE A 443 -27.60 27.89 5.00
CA ILE A 443 -28.68 26.99 4.55
C ILE A 443 -29.39 27.50 3.28
N ARG A 444 -29.30 28.81 2.97
CA ARG A 444 -29.77 29.37 1.69
C ARG A 444 -28.88 28.92 0.53
#